data_AF-A0A844DEI9-F1
#
_entry.id   AF-A0A844DEI9-F1
#
_cell.length_a   1.000
_cell.length_b   1.000
_cell.length_c   1.000
_cell.angle_alpha   90.00
_cell.angle_beta   90.00
_cell.angle_gamma   90.00
#
_symmetry.space_group_name_H-M   'P 1'
#
loop_
_entity.id
_entity.type
_entity.pdbx_description
1 polymer ?
#
loop_
_entity_poly.entity_id
_entity_poly.type
_entity_poly.pdbx_seq_one_letter_code
_entity_poly.pdbx_strand_id
1 'polypeptide(L)'
;MGCFCMPKGQRKYNGTQKVEIIKRIHRENLSFKGASREYGISDRTLRDWERIYWEEGEEALLLERRGRACAASGTQKGRKPKLDKQVEEDLIAENQRLRMEIDYLKKLNALVLEEERQNREHK
;
A
#
# COMPACT_ATOMS: atom_id res chain seq x y z
N MET A 1 18.85 -30.40 16.10
CA MET A 1 19.76 -29.24 16.06
C MET A 1 18.95 -27.98 16.39
N GLY A 2 19.25 -27.29 17.49
CA GLY A 2 18.52 -26.08 17.91
C GLY A 2 18.94 -24.86 17.09
N CYS A 3 17.97 -24.05 16.63
CA CYS A 3 18.23 -22.83 15.87
C CYS A 3 18.60 -21.69 16.84
N PHE A 4 19.90 -21.41 16.99
CA PHE A 4 20.37 -20.30 17.82
C PHE A 4 20.13 -18.96 17.11
N CYS A 5 19.31 -18.10 17.71
CA CYS A 5 18.94 -16.79 17.18
C CYS A 5 19.91 -15.73 17.72
N MET A 6 20.95 -15.37 16.96
CA MET A 6 21.86 -14.30 17.34
C MET A 6 21.20 -12.91 17.22
N PRO A 7 21.36 -12.02 18.22
CA PRO A 7 20.94 -10.62 18.09
C PRO A 7 21.86 -9.91 17.09
N LYS A 8 21.26 -9.22 16.11
CA LYS A 8 22.01 -8.44 15.10
C LYS A 8 22.13 -6.97 15.53
N GLY A 9 23.18 -6.32 15.01
CA GLY A 9 23.61 -4.96 15.34
C GLY A 9 22.54 -3.86 15.29
N GLN A 10 22.90 -2.71 15.86
CA GLN A 10 21.96 -1.60 16.12
C GLN A 10 21.29 -1.07 14.84
N ARG A 11 19.99 -0.77 14.96
CA ARG A 11 19.14 -0.32 13.86
C ARG A 11 19.28 1.19 13.69
N LYS A 12 19.50 1.64 12.45
CA LYS A 12 19.54 3.07 12.11
C LYS A 12 18.14 3.71 11.97
N TYR A 13 17.13 2.92 11.55
CA TYR A 13 15.77 3.41 11.31
C TYR A 13 14.69 2.43 11.79
N ASN A 14 13.73 2.95 12.57
CA ASN A 14 12.52 2.27 13.00
C ASN A 14 11.41 2.34 11.95
N GLY A 15 10.39 1.49 12.06
CA GLY A 15 9.30 1.41 11.08
C GLY A 15 8.61 2.75 10.82
N THR A 16 8.32 3.51 11.88
CA THR A 16 7.70 4.85 11.77
C THR A 16 8.57 5.83 10.99
N GLN A 17 9.87 5.84 11.25
CA GLN A 17 10.83 6.69 10.52
C GLN A 17 10.89 6.32 9.03
N LYS A 18 10.78 5.03 8.68
CA LYS A 18 10.74 4.61 7.27
C LYS A 18 9.51 5.15 6.56
N VAL A 19 8.33 5.07 7.20
CA VAL A 19 7.07 5.60 6.64
C VAL A 19 7.17 7.10 6.43
N GLU A 20 7.71 7.83 7.41
CA GLU A 20 7.88 9.28 7.32
C GLU A 20 8.80 9.68 6.16
N ILE A 21 9.93 9.00 6.00
CA ILE A 21 10.87 9.22 4.89
C ILE A 21 10.18 9.02 3.54
N ILE A 22 9.42 7.92 3.36
CA ILE A 22 8.70 7.64 2.11
C ILE A 22 7.60 8.68 1.85
N LYS A 23 6.79 9.02 2.86
CA LYS A 23 5.76 10.06 2.73
C LYS A 23 6.36 11.41 2.36
N ARG A 24 7.53 11.76 2.91
CA ARG A 24 8.23 13.01 2.56
C ARG A 24 8.76 12.98 1.14
N ILE A 25 9.36 11.87 0.70
CA ILE A 25 9.81 11.70 -0.69
C ILE A 25 8.68 11.99 -1.68
N HIS A 26 7.48 11.47 -1.43
CA HIS A 26 6.32 11.73 -2.28
C HIS A 26 5.76 13.15 -2.15
N ARG A 27 5.71 13.70 -0.93
CA ARG A 27 5.17 15.05 -0.69
C ARG A 27 6.03 16.15 -1.32
N GLU A 28 7.34 16.01 -1.20
CA GLU A 28 8.34 16.97 -1.70
C GLU A 28 8.85 16.61 -3.10
N ASN A 29 8.35 15.50 -3.68
CA ASN A 29 8.77 14.96 -4.97
C ASN A 29 10.31 14.78 -5.08
N LEU A 30 10.93 14.33 -3.98
CA LEU A 30 12.38 14.16 -3.89
C LEU A 30 12.83 13.00 -4.77
N SER A 31 13.98 13.17 -5.43
CA SER A 31 14.63 12.04 -6.07
C SER A 31 15.20 11.07 -5.03
N PHE A 32 15.19 9.76 -5.31
CA PHE A 32 15.82 8.77 -4.43
C PHE A 32 17.30 9.04 -4.20
N LYS A 33 18.00 9.61 -5.18
CA LYS A 33 19.39 10.05 -5.02
C LYS A 33 19.53 11.20 -4.03
N GLY A 34 18.60 12.15 -4.03
CA GLY A 34 18.54 13.25 -3.06
C GLY A 34 18.26 12.74 -1.65
N ALA A 35 17.20 11.94 -1.49
CA ALA A 35 16.85 11.33 -0.21
C ALA A 35 17.96 10.39 0.32
N SER A 36 18.65 9.68 -0.56
CA SER A 36 19.80 8.84 -0.21
C SER A 36 20.93 9.64 0.44
N ARG A 37 21.23 10.84 -0.09
CA ARG A 37 22.24 11.75 0.49
C ARG A 37 21.79 12.32 1.82
N GLU A 38 20.52 12.73 1.93
CA GLU A 38 19.97 13.35 3.13
C GLU A 38 19.89 12.38 4.32
N TYR A 39 19.40 11.16 4.09
CA TYR A 39 19.22 10.16 5.13
C TYR A 39 20.40 9.19 5.26
N GLY A 40 21.35 9.22 4.32
CA GLY A 40 22.43 8.23 4.27
C GLY A 40 21.88 6.80 4.18
N ILE A 41 20.88 6.60 3.32
CA ILE A 41 20.21 5.33 3.03
C ILE A 41 20.46 5.01 1.56
N SER A 42 20.79 3.78 1.21
CA SER A 42 21.02 3.46 -0.20
C SER A 42 19.76 3.67 -1.05
N ASP A 43 19.94 4.16 -2.28
CA ASP A 43 18.87 4.35 -3.27
C ASP A 43 18.02 3.08 -3.45
N ARG A 44 18.68 1.92 -3.50
CA ARG A 44 18.02 0.62 -3.57
C ARG A 44 17.11 0.36 -2.37
N THR A 45 17.55 0.68 -1.16
CA THR A 45 16.75 0.50 0.06
C THR A 45 15.53 1.41 0.08
N LEU A 46 15.66 2.65 -0.41
CA LEU A 46 14.52 3.56 -0.51
C LEU A 46 13.48 3.04 -1.52
N ARG A 47 13.91 2.54 -2.68
CA ARG A 47 13.01 1.90 -3.66
C ARG A 47 12.33 0.66 -3.11
N ASP A 48 13.07 -0.14 -2.33
CA ASP A 48 12.49 -1.32 -1.66
C ASP A 48 11.40 -0.90 -0.66
N TRP A 49 11.61 0.18 0.09
CA TRP A 49 10.60 0.70 1.02
C TRP A 49 9.40 1.30 0.30
N GLU A 50 9.62 2.05 -0.78
CA GLU A 50 8.56 2.59 -1.64
C GLU A 50 7.70 1.46 -2.22
N ARG A 51 8.34 0.40 -2.74
CA ARG A 51 7.61 -0.76 -3.26
C ARG A 51 6.74 -1.42 -2.19
N ILE A 52 7.26 -1.59 -0.97
CA ILE A 52 6.48 -2.13 0.16
C ILE A 52 5.31 -1.19 0.50
N TYR A 53 5.53 0.12 0.51
CA TYR A 53 4.50 1.12 0.79
C TYR A 53 3.34 1.05 -0.20
N TRP A 54 3.62 0.93 -1.51
CA TRP A 54 2.57 0.84 -2.54
C TRP A 54 1.88 -0.52 -2.59
N GLU A 55 2.62 -1.62 -2.42
CA GLU A 55 2.07 -2.96 -2.58
C GLU A 55 1.39 -3.49 -1.31
N GLU A 56 1.87 -3.11 -0.12
CA GLU A 56 1.42 -3.67 1.16
C GLU A 56 0.95 -2.61 2.16
N GLY A 57 1.12 -1.32 1.87
CA GLY A 57 0.73 -0.21 2.73
C GLY A 57 1.79 0.18 3.77
N GLU A 58 1.50 1.24 4.52
CA GLU A 58 2.39 1.77 5.55
C GLU A 58 2.64 0.80 6.71
N GLU A 59 1.63 0.01 7.06
CA GLU A 59 1.71 -1.01 8.12
C GLU A 59 2.81 -2.04 7.85
N ALA A 60 3.06 -2.35 6.57
CA ALA A 60 4.09 -3.30 6.18
C ALA A 60 5.50 -2.76 6.42
N LEU A 61 5.70 -1.44 6.42
CA LEU A 61 6.97 -0.80 6.81
C LEU A 61 7.14 -0.70 8.33
N LEU A 62 6.02 -0.65 9.07
CA LEU A 62 6.01 -0.71 10.54
C LEU A 62 6.40 -2.11 11.05
N LEU A 63 5.99 -3.16 10.32
CA LEU A 63 6.28 -4.54 10.67
C LEU A 63 7.76 -4.89 10.45
N GLU A 64 8.43 -5.37 11.50
CA GLU A 64 9.84 -5.79 11.40
C GLU A 64 9.96 -7.21 10.85
N ARG A 65 10.39 -7.33 9.60
CA ARG A 65 10.55 -8.62 8.89
C ARG A 65 12.00 -9.12 8.80
N ARG A 66 13.00 -8.40 9.30
CA ARG A 66 14.41 -8.85 9.21
C ARG A 66 14.71 -10.04 10.13
N GLY A 67 15.68 -10.83 9.71
CA GLY A 67 16.13 -12.02 10.43
C GLY A 67 15.40 -13.29 9.99
N ARG A 68 15.90 -14.43 10.44
CA ARG A 68 15.29 -15.73 10.11
C ARG A 68 14.02 -15.93 10.94
N ALA A 69 13.01 -16.55 10.35
CA ALA A 69 11.88 -17.07 11.11
C ALA A 69 12.40 -18.10 12.12
N CYS A 70 11.84 -18.12 13.32
CA CYS A 70 12.25 -19.06 14.35
C CYS A 70 11.03 -19.66 15.03
N ALA A 71 10.81 -20.96 14.78
CA ALA A 71 9.72 -21.72 15.36
C ALA A 71 9.73 -21.69 16.89
N ALA A 72 10.92 -21.75 17.52
CA ALA A 72 11.06 -21.68 18.97
C ALA A 72 10.60 -20.34 19.58
N SER A 73 10.61 -19.26 18.79
CA SER A 73 10.12 -17.93 19.21
C SER A 73 8.71 -17.62 18.71
N GLY A 74 8.06 -18.56 18.00
CA GLY A 74 6.77 -18.31 17.34
C GLY A 74 6.80 -17.26 16.23
N THR A 75 7.99 -16.76 15.83
CA THR A 75 8.09 -15.68 14.84
C THR A 75 7.98 -16.23 13.42
N GLN A 76 6.81 -16.06 12.80
CA GLN A 76 6.66 -16.12 11.35
C GLN A 76 7.13 -14.81 10.74
N LYS A 77 8.09 -14.89 9.80
CA LYS A 77 8.65 -13.74 9.09
C LYS A 77 8.56 -13.99 7.59
N GLY A 78 8.13 -13.00 6.84
CA GLY A 78 7.95 -13.09 5.40
C GLY A 78 6.87 -12.15 4.92
N ARG A 79 6.71 -12.09 3.59
CA ARG A 79 5.56 -11.43 2.99
C ARG A 79 4.33 -12.34 3.12
N LYS A 80 3.14 -11.74 3.31
CA LYS A 80 1.89 -12.51 3.27
C LYS A 80 1.80 -13.24 1.91
N PRO A 81 1.32 -14.49 1.89
CA PRO A 81 1.07 -15.18 0.62
C PRO A 81 0.14 -14.32 -0.25
N LYS A 82 0.32 -14.39 -1.58
CA LYS A 82 -0.61 -13.76 -2.52
C LYS A 82 -2.00 -14.35 -2.33
N LEU A 83 -3.03 -13.60 -2.70
CA LEU A 83 -4.40 -14.10 -2.70
C LEU A 83 -4.48 -15.31 -3.65
N ASP A 84 -5.44 -16.19 -3.38
CA ASP A 84 -5.71 -17.29 -4.30
C ASP A 84 -6.23 -16.73 -5.63
N LYS A 85 -5.82 -17.34 -6.75
CA LYS A 85 -6.15 -16.82 -8.09
C LYS A 85 -7.65 -16.71 -8.32
N GLN A 86 -8.43 -17.68 -7.80
CA GLN A 86 -9.88 -17.66 -7.94
C GLN A 86 -10.48 -16.44 -7.24
N VAL A 87 -9.99 -16.14 -6.03
CA VAL A 87 -10.45 -14.98 -5.25
C VAL A 87 -10.09 -13.67 -5.96
N GLU A 88 -8.90 -13.58 -6.57
CA GLU A 88 -8.52 -12.40 -7.36
C GLU A 88 -9.45 -12.18 -8.57
N GLU A 89 -9.79 -13.24 -9.29
CA GLU A 89 -10.71 -13.18 -10.44
C GLU A 89 -12.13 -12.79 -10.02
N ASP A 90 -12.65 -13.37 -8.94
CA ASP A 90 -13.97 -13.03 -8.40
C ASP A 90 -14.05 -11.56 -7.97
N LEU A 91 -12.99 -11.04 -7.33
CA LEU A 91 -12.90 -9.63 -6.95
C LEU A 91 -12.85 -8.70 -8.17
N ILE A 92 -12.19 -9.11 -9.26
CA ILE A 92 -12.17 -8.33 -10.50
C ILE A 92 -13.56 -8.27 -11.12
N ALA A 93 -14.28 -9.40 -11.17
CA ALA A 93 -15.64 -9.46 -11.69
C ALA A 93 -16.60 -8.58 -10.88
N GLU A 94 -16.51 -8.62 -9.55
CA GLU A 94 -17.31 -7.75 -8.68
C GLU A 94 -16.96 -6.27 -8.87
N ASN A 95 -15.68 -5.92 -9.02
CA ASN A 95 -15.27 -4.54 -9.28
C ASN A 95 -15.84 -4.02 -10.62
N GLN A 96 -15.86 -4.87 -11.64
CA GLN A 96 -16.49 -4.54 -12.93
C GLN A 96 -18.01 -4.34 -12.77
N ARG A 97 -18.69 -5.21 -12.03
CA ARG A 97 -20.12 -5.07 -11.72
C ARG A 97 -20.41 -3.74 -11.02
N LEU A 98 -19.65 -3.43 -9.98
CA LEU A 98 -19.80 -2.19 -9.20
C LEU A 98 -19.54 -0.94 -10.06
N ARG A 99 -18.57 -0.99 -10.98
CA ARG A 99 -18.34 0.13 -11.92
C ARG A 99 -19.53 0.35 -12.85
N MET A 100 -20.10 -0.73 -13.39
CA MET A 100 -21.31 -0.62 -14.21
C MET A 100 -22.49 -0.06 -13.42
N GLU A 101 -22.65 -0.49 -12.16
CA GLU A 101 -23.69 0.02 -11.27
C GLU A 101 -23.51 1.52 -10.98
N ILE A 102 -22.29 1.95 -10.68
CA ILE A 102 -21.96 3.38 -10.49
C ILE A 102 -22.27 4.19 -11.76
N ASP A 103 -21.91 3.69 -12.94
CA ASP A 103 -22.16 4.39 -14.20
C ASP A 103 -23.66 4.48 -14.53
N TYR A 104 -24.41 3.41 -14.25
CA TYR A 104 -25.86 3.42 -14.36
C TYR A 104 -26.50 4.46 -13.44
N LEU A 105 -26.09 4.50 -12.17
CA LEU A 105 -26.58 5.48 -11.19
C LEU A 105 -26.24 6.92 -11.59
N LYS A 106 -25.03 7.17 -12.11
CA LYS A 106 -24.65 8.49 -12.65
C LYS A 106 -25.55 8.91 -13.80
N LYS A 107 -25.85 7.99 -14.73
CA LYS A 107 -26.74 8.26 -15.87
C LYS A 107 -28.16 8.55 -15.41
N LEU A 108 -28.68 7.78 -14.44
CA LEU A 108 -30.00 8.00 -13.87
C LEU A 108 -30.09 9.39 -13.20
N ASN A 109 -29.11 9.73 -12.37
CA ASN A 109 -29.06 11.05 -11.73
C ASN A 109 -29.02 12.19 -12.76
N ALA A 110 -28.28 12.03 -13.86
CA ALA A 110 -28.24 13.03 -14.92
C ALA A 110 -29.61 13.24 -15.59
N LEU A 111 -30.38 12.17 -15.81
CA LEU A 111 -31.73 12.26 -16.38
C LEU A 111 -32.70 12.95 -15.43
N VAL A 112 -32.67 12.59 -14.14
CA VAL A 112 -33.52 13.21 -13.11
C VAL A 112 -33.21 14.70 -12.99
N LEU A 113 -31.92 15.07 -12.98
CA LEU A 113 -31.51 16.48 -12.95
C LEU A 113 -32.01 17.26 -14.18
N GLU A 114 -31.97 16.65 -15.36
CA GLU A 114 -32.49 17.27 -16.58
C GLU A 114 -34.02 17.45 -16.51
N GLU A 115 -34.75 16.43 -16.06
CA GLU A 115 -36.21 16.50 -15.87
C GLU A 115 -36.60 17.59 -14.86
N GLU A 116 -35.90 17.68 -13.73
CA GLU A 116 -36.12 18.75 -12.74
C GLU A 116 -35.86 20.14 -13.33
N ARG A 117 -34.85 20.28 -14.19
CA ARG A 117 -34.55 21.53 -14.88
C ARG A 117 -35.67 21.94 -15.82
N GLN A 118 -36.14 21.02 -16.66
CA GLN A 118 -37.27 21.27 -17.57
C GLN A 118 -38.54 21.63 -16.80
N ASN A 119 -38.85 20.93 -15.70
CA ASN A 119 -40.02 21.22 -14.88
C ASN A 119 -39.96 22.59 -14.18
N ARG A 120 -38.76 23.11 -13.88
CA ARG A 120 -38.57 24.48 -13.37
C ARG A 120 -38.72 25.54 -14.45
N GLU A 121 -38.32 25.25 -15.68
CA GLU A 121 -38.46 26.17 -16.82
C GLU A 121 -39.92 26.24 -17.33
N HIS A 122 -40.69 25.18 -17.18
CA HIS A 122 -42.10 25.12 -17.57
C HIS A 122 -43.10 25.64 -16.52
N LYS A 123 -42.63 26.20 -15.41
CA LYS A 123 -43.45 26.71 -14.30
C LYS A 123 -43.28 28.21 -14.12
#